data_AF-A0A6D2C1K0-F1
#
_entry.id   AF-A0A6D2C1K0-F1
#
_cell.length_a   1.000
_cell.length_b   1.000
_cell.length_c   1.000
_cell.angle_alpha   90.00
_cell.angle_beta   90.00
_cell.angle_gamma   90.00
#
_symmetry.space_group_name_H-M   'P 1'
#
loop_
_entity.id
_entity.type
_entity.pdbx_description
1 polymer ?
#
loop_
_entity_poly.entity_id
_entity_poly.type
_entity_poly.pdbx_seq_one_letter_code
_entity_poly.pdbx_strand_id
1 'polypeptide(L)'
;MTEKQPRAKIKKILIFLSLILLIILFCTPFVYPSYYEFRKLCELNNFPKSQEKYNRILGYFDKKLDNSLGEDGYAKIGYSNRIDLGVYIYYKNPSNKALIFENIDKIYFRPIWKSYAPELYGNEGNMDFRIRFDGEIECKKFVGELDG
;
A
#
# COMPACT_ATOMS: atom_id res chain seq x y z
N MET A 1 33.54 17.24 -49.77
CA MET A 1 32.22 16.75 -49.33
C MET A 1 32.27 16.57 -47.82
N THR A 2 31.76 17.52 -47.05
CA THR A 2 31.75 17.42 -45.57
C THR A 2 30.52 16.65 -45.12
N GLU A 3 30.77 15.45 -44.61
CA GLU A 3 29.78 14.52 -44.08
C GLU A 3 29.04 15.15 -42.89
N LYS A 4 27.82 15.64 -43.12
CA LYS A 4 26.91 16.28 -42.14
C LYS A 4 26.26 15.25 -41.18
N GLN A 5 26.96 14.16 -40.84
CA GLN A 5 26.37 12.93 -40.30
C GLN A 5 26.60 12.57 -38.80
N PRO A 6 26.76 13.50 -37.83
CA PRO A 6 26.59 13.08 -36.42
C PRO A 6 25.45 13.77 -35.66
N ARG A 7 25.19 15.05 -35.92
CA ARG A 7 24.38 15.88 -35.00
C ARG A 7 22.90 15.50 -34.94
N ALA A 8 22.30 15.11 -36.07
CA ALA A 8 20.90 14.71 -36.16
C ALA A 8 20.63 13.31 -35.55
N LYS A 9 21.58 12.36 -35.70
CA LYS A 9 21.47 11.02 -35.10
C LYS A 9 21.60 11.08 -33.57
N ILE A 10 22.56 11.87 -33.05
CA ILE A 10 22.76 12.06 -31.62
C ILE A 10 21.53 12.72 -30.97
N LYS A 11 20.93 13.75 -31.61
CA LYS A 11 19.72 14.41 -31.10
C LYS A 11 18.53 13.44 -30.99
N LYS A 12 18.36 12.54 -31.96
CA LYS A 12 17.31 11.50 -31.93
C LYS A 12 17.53 10.49 -30.81
N ILE A 13 18.77 10.06 -30.58
CA ILE A 13 19.12 9.14 -29.49
C ILE A 13 18.84 9.80 -28.12
N LEU A 14 19.20 11.08 -27.96
CA LEU A 14 18.96 11.80 -26.71
C LEU A 14 17.47 11.94 -26.37
N ILE A 15 16.64 12.23 -27.39
CA ILE A 15 15.17 12.30 -27.24
C ILE A 15 14.61 10.93 -26.86
N PHE A 16 15.11 9.85 -27.46
CA PHE A 16 14.66 8.50 -27.16
C PHE A 16 15.03 8.06 -25.73
N LEU A 17 16.24 8.38 -25.27
CA LEU A 17 16.68 8.12 -23.89
C LEU A 17 15.88 8.96 -22.88
N SER A 18 15.59 10.22 -23.22
CA SER A 18 14.71 11.08 -22.41
C SER A 18 13.30 10.50 -22.28
N LEU A 19 12.72 9.98 -23.36
CA LEU A 19 11.41 9.32 -23.34
C LEU A 19 11.42 8.02 -22.51
N ILE A 20 12.46 7.20 -22.64
CA ILE A 20 12.60 5.98 -21.82
C ILE A 20 12.69 6.35 -20.34
N LEU A 21 13.48 7.37 -19.99
CA LEU A 21 13.60 7.86 -18.61
C LEU A 21 12.24 8.38 -18.09
N LEU A 22 11.50 9.12 -18.92
CA LEU A 22 10.18 9.62 -18.60
C LEU A 22 9.19 8.46 -18.34
N ILE A 23 9.18 7.44 -19.21
CA ILE A 23 8.32 6.26 -19.06
C ILE A 23 8.64 5.51 -17.77
N ILE A 24 9.92 5.31 -17.47
CA ILE A 24 10.35 4.66 -16.22
C ILE A 24 9.80 5.46 -15.03
N LEU A 25 9.99 6.78 -14.99
CA LEU A 25 9.51 7.64 -13.89
C LEU A 25 7.98 7.58 -13.71
N PHE A 26 7.21 7.66 -14.80
CA PHE A 26 5.73 7.67 -14.72
C PHE A 26 5.09 6.28 -14.50
N CYS A 27 5.71 5.19 -14.95
CA CYS A 27 5.16 3.83 -14.82
C CYS A 27 5.64 3.07 -13.57
N THR A 28 6.54 3.63 -12.77
CA THR A 28 7.22 2.91 -11.68
C THR A 28 6.29 2.08 -10.77
N PRO A 29 5.12 2.53 -10.26
CA PRO A 29 4.30 1.64 -9.43
C PRO A 29 3.59 0.55 -10.24
N PHE A 30 3.18 0.84 -11.47
CA PHE A 30 2.30 -0.02 -12.28
C PHE A 30 2.99 -1.25 -12.87
N VAL A 31 4.32 -1.28 -12.96
CA VAL A 31 5.07 -2.42 -13.54
C VAL A 31 5.28 -3.54 -12.53
N TYR A 32 5.14 -3.28 -11.23
CA TYR A 32 5.47 -4.28 -10.22
C TYR A 32 4.30 -5.26 -9.96
N PRO A 33 4.50 -6.58 -10.12
CA PRO A 33 3.45 -7.57 -9.83
C PRO A 33 2.88 -7.44 -8.41
N SER A 34 3.73 -7.13 -7.44
CA SER A 34 3.33 -6.87 -6.04
C SER A 34 2.35 -5.71 -5.89
N TYR A 35 2.38 -4.72 -6.79
CA TYR A 35 1.44 -3.59 -6.74
C TYR A 35 0.03 -4.03 -7.14
N TYR A 36 -0.09 -4.89 -8.16
CA TYR A 36 -1.39 -5.47 -8.54
C TYR A 36 -1.96 -6.38 -7.45
N GLU A 37 -1.10 -7.16 -6.79
CA GLU A 37 -1.50 -7.98 -5.66
C GLU A 37 -1.97 -7.12 -4.48
N PHE A 38 -1.21 -6.08 -4.14
CA PHE A 38 -1.63 -5.07 -3.16
C PHE A 38 -2.98 -4.44 -3.50
N ARG A 39 -3.22 -4.09 -4.77
CA ARG A 39 -4.52 -3.53 -5.22
C ARG A 39 -5.67 -4.50 -4.97
N LYS A 40 -5.49 -5.79 -5.29
CA LYS A 40 -6.49 -6.84 -5.00
C LYS A 40 -6.75 -7.00 -3.50
N LEU A 41 -5.70 -6.88 -2.68
CA LEU A 41 -5.86 -6.88 -1.22
C LEU A 41 -6.66 -5.67 -0.74
N CYS A 42 -6.45 -4.48 -1.32
CA CYS A 42 -7.25 -3.29 -1.01
C CYS A 42 -8.73 -3.43 -1.37
N GLU A 43 -9.07 -4.18 -2.43
CA GLU A 43 -10.46 -4.41 -2.83
C GLU A 43 -11.27 -5.10 -1.73
N LEU A 44 -10.64 -5.86 -0.81
CA LEU A 44 -11.32 -6.46 0.34
C LEU A 44 -12.01 -5.42 1.24
N ASN A 45 -11.50 -4.18 1.30
CA ASN A 45 -12.14 -3.12 2.07
C ASN A 45 -13.48 -2.68 1.46
N ASN A 46 -13.65 -2.79 0.14
CA ASN A 46 -14.85 -2.34 -0.57
C ASN A 46 -16.04 -3.30 -0.43
N PHE A 47 -15.82 -4.52 0.08
CA PHE A 47 -16.91 -5.47 0.31
C PHE A 47 -17.83 -4.97 1.44
N PRO A 48 -19.14 -5.26 1.38
CA PRO A 48 -20.05 -4.94 2.47
C PRO A 48 -19.66 -5.67 3.76
N LYS A 49 -20.10 -5.15 4.89
CA LYS A 49 -19.90 -5.79 6.20
C LYS A 49 -20.59 -7.16 6.21
N SER A 50 -19.78 -8.23 6.23
CA SER A 50 -20.26 -9.62 6.27
C SER A 50 -19.29 -10.52 7.05
N GLN A 51 -19.80 -11.64 7.56
CA GLN A 51 -18.98 -12.64 8.23
C GLN A 51 -17.90 -13.20 7.28
N GLU A 52 -18.22 -13.34 5.99
CA GLU A 52 -17.27 -13.78 4.97
C GLU A 52 -16.11 -12.77 4.80
N LYS A 53 -16.41 -11.47 4.67
CA LYS A 53 -15.38 -10.42 4.59
C LYS A 53 -14.43 -10.48 5.78
N TYR A 54 -14.99 -10.56 6.98
CA TYR A 54 -14.20 -10.58 8.21
C TYR A 54 -13.38 -11.86 8.36
N ASN A 55 -13.95 -13.02 8.05
CA ASN A 55 -13.18 -14.27 8.04
C ASN A 55 -12.05 -14.26 6.99
N ARG A 56 -12.26 -13.68 5.80
CA ARG A 56 -11.19 -13.52 4.81
C ARG A 56 -10.07 -12.62 5.32
N ILE A 57 -10.40 -11.49 5.93
CA ILE A 57 -9.38 -10.56 6.50
C ILE A 57 -8.63 -11.24 7.64
N LEU A 58 -9.34 -11.82 8.61
CA LEU A 58 -8.74 -12.49 9.76
C LEU A 58 -7.92 -13.72 9.36
N GLY A 59 -8.30 -14.41 8.28
CA GLY A 59 -7.59 -15.57 7.76
C GLY A 59 -6.15 -15.27 7.34
N TYR A 60 -5.83 -14.05 6.91
CA TYR A 60 -4.44 -13.65 6.66
C TYR A 60 -3.58 -13.64 7.93
N PHE A 61 -4.19 -13.56 9.10
CA PHE A 61 -3.54 -13.50 10.41
C PHE A 61 -3.74 -14.81 11.21
N ASP A 62 -4.12 -15.90 10.53
CA ASP A 62 -4.47 -17.19 11.15
C ASP A 62 -5.57 -17.07 12.23
N LYS A 63 -6.50 -16.12 12.03
CA LYS A 63 -7.64 -15.86 12.93
C LYS A 63 -8.97 -16.09 12.20
N LYS A 64 -10.04 -16.24 12.97
CA LYS A 64 -11.42 -16.37 12.50
C LYS A 64 -12.40 -15.84 13.55
N LEU A 65 -13.65 -15.67 13.16
CA LEU A 65 -14.73 -15.32 14.09
C LEU A 65 -15.17 -16.58 14.88
N ASP A 66 -14.45 -16.89 15.96
CA ASP A 66 -14.66 -18.09 16.77
C ASP A 66 -14.90 -17.82 18.25
N ASN A 67 -15.26 -16.58 18.61
CA ASN A 67 -15.53 -16.18 19.98
C ASN A 67 -14.30 -16.25 20.90
N SER A 68 -13.09 -16.40 20.34
CA SER A 68 -11.85 -16.16 21.07
C SER A 68 -11.76 -14.70 21.52
N LEU A 69 -11.09 -14.46 22.65
CA LEU A 69 -10.77 -13.10 23.08
C LEU A 69 -9.79 -12.51 22.08
N GLY A 70 -10.24 -11.47 21.36
CA GLY A 70 -9.38 -10.65 20.54
C GLY A 70 -8.48 -9.77 21.39
N GLU A 71 -7.35 -9.37 20.82
CA GLU A 71 -6.46 -8.38 21.41
C GLU A 71 -6.88 -6.97 20.96
N ASP A 72 -6.55 -5.97 21.78
CA ASP A 72 -6.62 -4.58 21.32
C ASP A 72 -5.57 -4.32 20.25
N GLY A 73 -6.01 -3.74 19.14
CA GLY A 73 -5.13 -2.96 18.29
C GLY A 73 -4.64 -3.65 17.02
N TYR A 74 -3.49 -3.17 16.59
CA TYR A 74 -2.92 -3.33 15.26
C TYR A 74 -2.05 -4.57 15.18
N ALA A 75 -2.49 -5.60 14.46
CA ALA A 75 -1.61 -6.69 14.06
C ALA A 75 -0.97 -6.34 12.71
N LYS A 76 0.37 -6.36 12.64
CA LYS A 76 1.15 -6.19 11.40
C LYS A 76 1.94 -7.46 11.12
N ILE A 77 1.74 -8.05 9.94
CA ILE A 77 2.52 -9.19 9.47
C ILE A 77 3.15 -8.86 8.12
N GLY A 78 4.30 -9.48 7.84
CA GLY A 78 4.86 -9.49 6.49
C GLY A 78 4.11 -10.52 5.64
N TYR A 79 3.51 -10.09 4.54
CA TYR A 79 2.83 -10.99 3.59
C TYR A 79 3.73 -11.33 2.40
N SER A 80 4.50 -10.34 1.93
CA SER A 80 5.57 -10.56 0.96
C SER A 80 6.68 -9.54 1.18
N ASN A 81 7.78 -9.67 0.43
CA ASN A 81 8.93 -8.76 0.50
C ASN A 81 8.53 -7.27 0.35
N ARG A 82 7.42 -7.00 -0.36
CA ARG A 82 6.94 -5.64 -0.66
C ARG A 82 5.57 -5.32 -0.10
N ILE A 83 4.94 -6.25 0.62
CA ILE A 83 3.59 -6.06 1.14
C ILE A 83 3.58 -6.47 2.61
N ASP A 84 3.20 -5.52 3.46
CA ASP A 84 2.83 -5.80 4.83
C ASP A 84 1.30 -5.75 4.95
N LEU A 85 0.72 -6.59 5.80
CA LEU A 85 -0.70 -6.58 6.11
C LEU A 85 -0.91 -6.08 7.53
N GLY A 86 -1.78 -5.09 7.66
CA GLY A 86 -2.27 -4.57 8.92
C GLY A 86 -3.76 -4.90 9.11
N VAL A 87 -4.20 -5.09 10.34
CA VAL A 87 -5.63 -5.12 10.66
C VAL A 87 -5.91 -4.34 11.94
N TYR A 88 -6.99 -3.55 11.93
CA TYR A 88 -7.55 -2.88 13.10
C TYR A 88 -8.97 -3.39 13.32
N ILE A 89 -9.28 -3.80 14.54
CA ILE A 89 -10.59 -4.29 14.93
C ILE A 89 -11.20 -3.33 15.94
N TYR A 90 -12.37 -2.78 15.61
CA TYR A 90 -13.17 -1.95 16.49
C TYR A 90 -14.32 -2.80 17.03
N TYR A 91 -14.43 -2.87 18.35
CA TYR A 91 -15.48 -3.61 19.05
C TYR A 91 -16.58 -2.64 19.52
N LYS A 92 -17.83 -3.09 19.46
CA LYS A 92 -18.97 -2.36 20.02
C LYS A 92 -18.90 -2.32 21.54
N ASN A 93 -18.52 -3.44 22.16
CA ASN A 93 -18.27 -3.52 23.59
C ASN A 93 -16.75 -3.65 23.85
N PRO A 94 -16.05 -2.54 24.18
CA PRO A 94 -14.62 -2.59 24.44
C PRO A 94 -14.25 -3.39 25.70
N SER A 95 -15.20 -3.66 26.60
CA SER A 95 -14.96 -4.45 27.82
C SER A 95 -14.94 -5.95 27.55
N ASN A 96 -15.55 -6.42 26.46
CA ASN A 96 -15.57 -7.82 26.04
C ASN A 96 -15.19 -7.91 24.56
N LYS A 97 -13.92 -8.17 24.27
CA LYS A 97 -13.33 -8.16 22.92
C LYS A 97 -13.48 -9.50 22.19
N ALA A 98 -14.58 -10.20 22.41
CA ALA A 98 -14.85 -11.44 21.71
C ALA A 98 -14.88 -11.21 20.19
N LEU A 99 -14.13 -12.02 19.44
CA LEU A 99 -14.11 -12.07 17.97
C LEU A 99 -15.38 -12.75 17.45
N ILE A 100 -16.52 -12.07 17.61
CA ILE A 100 -17.82 -12.45 17.07
C ILE A 100 -18.38 -11.32 16.23
N PHE A 101 -19.13 -11.69 15.19
CA PHE A 101 -19.63 -10.75 14.20
C PHE A 101 -20.51 -9.66 14.83
N GLU A 102 -21.31 -10.03 15.84
CA GLU A 102 -22.26 -9.16 16.52
C GLU A 102 -21.56 -8.07 17.33
N ASN A 103 -20.39 -8.39 17.90
CA ASN A 103 -19.60 -7.50 18.74
C ASN A 103 -18.60 -6.66 17.94
N ILE A 104 -18.34 -7.00 16.67
CA ILE A 104 -17.46 -6.23 15.82
C ILE A 104 -18.24 -5.06 15.22
N ASP A 105 -17.77 -3.85 15.49
CA ASP A 105 -18.25 -2.65 14.85
C ASP A 105 -17.68 -2.56 13.43
N LYS A 106 -16.34 -2.57 13.33
CA LYS A 106 -15.60 -2.44 12.08
C LYS A 106 -14.31 -3.24 12.11
N ILE A 107 -13.96 -3.86 10.98
CA ILE A 107 -12.58 -4.30 10.72
C ILE A 107 -12.01 -3.45 9.58
N TYR A 108 -10.91 -2.77 9.87
CA TYR A 108 -10.16 -2.04 8.87
C TYR A 108 -8.92 -2.84 8.46
N PHE A 109 -8.91 -3.33 7.22
CA PHE A 109 -7.78 -4.04 6.65
C PHE A 109 -6.84 -3.04 5.98
N ARG A 110 -5.58 -3.02 6.42
CA ARG A 110 -4.56 -2.07 5.99
C ARG A 110 -3.38 -2.78 5.33
N PRO A 111 -3.52 -3.28 4.09
CA PRO A 111 -2.36 -3.59 3.25
C PRO A 111 -1.50 -2.34 3.04
N ILE A 112 -0.18 -2.54 3.05
CA ILE A 112 0.83 -1.51 2.84
C ILE A 112 1.79 -2.02 1.79
N TRP A 113 1.97 -1.28 0.70
CA TRP A 113 2.93 -1.61 -0.34
C TRP A 113 4.19 -0.75 -0.21
N LYS A 114 5.34 -1.41 -0.08
CA LYS A 114 6.67 -0.77 -0.01
C LYS A 114 7.09 -0.35 -1.40
N SER A 115 6.81 0.90 -1.74
CA SER A 115 7.16 1.50 -3.03
C SER A 115 8.65 1.86 -3.10
N TYR A 116 9.27 2.11 -1.95
CA TYR A 116 10.64 2.64 -1.82
C TYR A 116 10.82 3.97 -2.57
N ALA A 117 9.73 4.70 -2.80
CA ALA A 117 9.78 6.04 -3.34
C ALA A 117 10.60 6.95 -2.40
N PRO A 118 11.36 7.91 -2.94
CA PRO A 118 12.19 8.79 -2.14
C PRO A 118 11.34 9.76 -1.29
N GLU A 119 11.41 9.53 0.01
CA GLU A 119 11.00 10.35 1.15
C GLU A 119 11.87 11.59 1.38
N LEU A 120 11.39 12.83 1.17
CA LEU A 120 12.12 14.03 1.60
C LEU A 120 11.69 14.42 3.01
N TYR A 121 12.64 14.43 3.94
CA TYR A 121 12.44 14.80 5.34
C TYR A 121 13.37 15.93 5.72
N GLY A 122 12.93 16.82 6.61
CA GLY A 122 13.77 17.92 7.02
C GLY A 122 13.05 19.05 7.70
N ASN A 123 13.81 19.95 8.31
CA ASN A 123 13.32 21.22 8.80
C ASN A 123 14.17 22.34 8.18
N GLU A 124 13.52 23.20 7.40
CA GLU A 124 14.13 24.35 6.75
C GLU A 124 14.82 25.27 7.78
N GLY A 125 14.26 25.39 8.98
CA GLY A 125 14.80 26.25 10.05
C GLY A 125 16.17 25.84 10.58
N ASN A 126 16.63 24.61 10.33
CA ASN A 126 17.98 24.13 10.69
C ASN A 126 18.76 23.60 9.48
N MET A 127 18.25 23.79 8.26
CA MET A 127 18.82 23.26 7.01
C MET A 127 19.15 21.75 7.03
N ASP A 128 18.37 20.95 7.77
CA ASP A 128 18.51 19.49 7.73
C ASP A 128 17.58 18.94 6.64
N PHE A 129 18.16 18.33 5.60
CA PHE A 129 17.42 17.65 4.53
C PHE A 129 17.95 16.22 4.39
N ARG A 130 17.06 15.24 4.48
CA ARG A 130 17.38 13.81 4.39
C ARG A 130 16.50 13.17 3.34
N ILE A 131 17.11 12.30 2.54
CA ILE A 131 16.41 11.45 1.58
C ILE A 131 16.38 10.03 2.15
N ARG A 132 15.20 9.45 2.25
CA ARG A 132 15.02 8.03 2.60
C ARG A 132 14.29 7.30 1.48
N PHE A 133 14.64 6.03 1.26
CA PHE A 133 13.98 5.18 0.29
C PHE A 133 13.06 4.21 1.02
N ASP A 134 12.15 4.73 1.83
CA ASP A 134 11.20 3.98 2.66
C ASP A 134 9.74 4.31 2.31
N GLY A 135 9.49 4.94 1.15
CA GLY A 135 8.14 5.34 0.74
C GLY A 135 7.16 4.17 0.69
N GLU A 136 6.01 4.34 1.33
CA GLU A 136 4.94 3.35 1.44
C GLU A 136 3.63 3.88 0.84
N ILE A 137 2.83 2.95 0.30
CA ILE A 137 1.50 3.25 -0.22
C ILE A 137 0.47 2.39 0.51
N GLU A 138 -0.54 3.05 1.07
CA GLU A 138 -1.64 2.41 1.78
C GLU A 138 -2.93 2.40 0.95
N CYS A 139 -3.82 1.46 1.24
CA CYS A 139 -5.13 1.37 0.61
C CYS A 139 -5.98 2.63 0.78
N LYS A 140 -5.80 3.39 1.87
CA LYS A 140 -6.51 4.66 2.12
C LYS A 140 -6.35 5.68 0.99
N LYS A 141 -5.26 5.61 0.21
CA LYS A 141 -5.06 6.48 -0.96
C LYS A 141 -5.97 6.11 -2.15
N PHE A 142 -6.54 4.90 -2.18
CA PHE A 142 -7.36 4.39 -3.29
C PHE A 142 -8.82 4.20 -2.94
N VAL A 143 -9.12 4.03 -1.65
CA VAL A 143 -10.48 3.83 -1.16
C VAL A 143 -10.92 5.17 -0.55
N GLY A 144 -11.87 5.85 -1.19
CA GLY A 144 -12.56 6.99 -0.58
C GLY A 144 -13.15 6.59 0.77
N GLU A 145 -13.28 7.56 1.68
CA GLU A 145 -13.67 7.44 3.09
C GLU A 145 -13.97 6.00 3.55
N LEU A 146 -12.99 5.45 4.26
CA LEU A 146 -13.00 4.08 4.75
C LEU A 146 -14.17 3.96 5.73
N ASP A 147 -15.30 3.54 5.18
CA ASP A 147 -16.66 3.58 5.70
C ASP A 147 -17.32 4.95 5.51
N GLY A 148 -18.53 4.94 4.96
CA GLY A 148 -19.42 6.11 5.04
C GLY A 148 -19.81 6.44 6.48
#